data_AF-A0A0H4WZS4-F1
#
_entry.id   AF-A0A0H4WZS4-F1
#
_cell.length_a   1.000
_cell.length_b   1.000
_cell.length_c   1.000
_cell.angle_alpha   90.00
_cell.angle_beta   90.00
_cell.angle_gamma   90.00
#
_symmetry.space_group_name_H-M   'P 1'
#
loop_
_entity.id
_entity.type
_entity.pdbx_description
1 polymer ?
#
loop_
_entity_poly.entity_id
_entity_poly.type
_entity_poly.pdbx_seq_one_letter_code
_entity_poly.pdbx_strand_id
1 'polypeptide(L)'
;MLALLTGTVNQAVAAPMHPTAVAPPGSYSAQVLNDFALLADSDNPNLVYFVPKLGNLAVQSPQSPAPIPRFQINSYYPPSGVLQGMELTNLGGTLSPTADLAALQRLQTEAARQGLQIAPAPVKSARTTFNLFAQQSLTGRVDTQCEVEEFIITFPNGNQVTQRVPKCRVRDLEGNFVDSNVVYKFTSNPAPANSTANQNVSFQAMLLPDWTQSLKDTMLFGDNFDASLSATTEWLISANTLTRQARLTINWQSLFEQASAYTAFHLNSCVEIEISAFFERIATCQGGTTPCGIFIEYRQTNGTWTDRAPSDANFNAIVEALKDSLQEELFTKIQAVNGPVSTQPAAIFTLRANYEKIVTTRNEVMSIAYNQGPAPFNANTTLNIDCVTGGFGYPVVYDMNNPACRARVGQ
;
A
#
# COMPACT_ATOMS: atom_id res chain seq x y z
N MET A 1 -8.94 -51.20 0.65
CA MET A 1 -9.31 -49.89 0.07
C MET A 1 -8.72 -48.82 0.98
N LEU A 2 -7.56 -48.27 0.62
CA LEU A 2 -6.97 -47.14 1.33
C LEU A 2 -7.56 -45.86 0.72
N ALA A 3 -8.28 -45.08 1.52
CA ALA A 3 -8.66 -43.72 1.15
C ALA A 3 -7.53 -42.77 1.57
N LEU A 4 -6.83 -42.19 0.60
CA LEU A 4 -5.95 -41.07 0.84
C LEU A 4 -6.81 -39.86 1.22
N LEU A 5 -6.61 -39.37 2.45
CA LEU A 5 -7.00 -38.02 2.85
C LEU A 5 -6.15 -37.02 2.06
N THR A 6 -6.74 -36.40 1.04
CA THR A 6 -6.16 -35.21 0.41
C THR A 6 -6.37 -34.03 1.35
N GLY A 7 -5.37 -33.76 2.19
CA GLY A 7 -5.29 -32.47 2.87
C GLY A 7 -5.21 -31.37 1.83
N THR A 8 -6.13 -30.42 1.89
CA THR A 8 -6.05 -29.17 1.14
C THR A 8 -4.83 -28.41 1.65
N VAL A 9 -3.68 -28.64 1.03
CA VAL A 9 -2.56 -27.70 1.12
C VAL A 9 -3.08 -26.41 0.53
N ASN A 10 -3.34 -25.41 1.37
CA ASN A 10 -3.44 -24.02 0.91
C ASN A 10 -2.14 -23.74 0.15
N GLN A 11 -2.17 -23.84 -1.19
CA GLN A 11 -1.08 -23.38 -2.01
C GLN A 11 -0.95 -21.89 -1.70
N ALA A 12 0.15 -21.53 -1.03
CA ALA A 12 0.52 -20.13 -0.91
C ALA A 12 0.60 -19.57 -2.34
N VAL A 13 -0.23 -18.57 -2.61
CA VAL A 13 -0.17 -17.85 -3.88
C VAL A 13 1.06 -16.96 -3.80
N ALA A 14 2.00 -17.16 -4.73
CA ALA A 14 3.24 -16.37 -4.85
C ALA A 14 2.95 -14.88 -4.64
N ALA A 15 3.58 -14.29 -3.62
CA ALA A 15 3.35 -12.91 -3.21
C ALA A 15 4.63 -12.30 -2.61
N PRO A 16 4.77 -10.96 -2.58
CA PRO A 16 5.89 -10.31 -1.95
C PRO A 16 6.02 -10.69 -0.48
N MET A 17 7.24 -10.87 0.01
CA MET A 17 7.55 -11.07 1.42
C MET A 17 7.97 -9.75 2.05
N HIS A 18 7.59 -9.54 3.32
CA HIS A 18 8.01 -8.35 4.04
C HIS A 18 9.55 -8.35 4.22
N PRO A 19 10.26 -7.21 4.03
CA PRO A 19 11.74 -7.19 4.07
C PRO A 19 12.36 -7.68 5.38
N THR A 20 11.67 -7.49 6.50
CA THR A 20 12.12 -7.97 7.82
C THR A 20 11.90 -9.46 8.01
N ALA A 21 11.06 -10.09 7.19
CA ALA A 21 10.80 -11.52 7.22
C ALA A 21 11.81 -12.26 6.34
N VAL A 22 11.98 -11.81 5.09
CA VAL A 22 12.93 -12.37 4.13
C VAL A 22 13.60 -11.22 3.38
N ALA A 23 14.93 -11.18 3.42
CA ALA A 23 15.70 -10.23 2.63
C ALA A 23 15.56 -10.55 1.13
N PRO A 24 15.55 -9.54 0.24
CA PRO A 24 15.51 -9.77 -1.20
C PRO A 24 16.69 -10.65 -1.66
N PRO A 25 16.48 -11.64 -2.54
CA PRO A 25 17.55 -12.51 -3.00
C PRO A 25 18.53 -11.74 -3.90
N GLY A 26 19.81 -12.14 -3.83
CA GLY A 26 20.90 -11.55 -4.61
C GLY A 26 21.61 -10.39 -3.92
N SER A 27 22.70 -9.93 -4.56
CA SER A 27 23.47 -8.75 -4.18
C SER A 27 23.21 -7.64 -5.19
N TYR A 28 22.78 -6.47 -4.72
CA TYR A 28 22.54 -5.31 -5.57
C TYR A 28 23.49 -4.17 -5.22
N SER A 29 23.82 -3.36 -6.21
CA SER A 29 24.62 -2.15 -6.01
C SER A 29 23.88 -1.16 -5.12
N ALA A 30 24.65 -0.29 -4.44
CA ALA A 30 24.08 0.80 -3.65
C ALA A 30 23.17 1.71 -4.51
N GLN A 31 23.46 1.84 -5.81
CA GLN A 31 22.64 2.61 -6.72
C GLN A 31 21.27 1.96 -6.94
N VAL A 32 21.21 0.65 -7.21
CA VAL A 32 19.92 -0.07 -7.33
C VAL A 32 19.12 0.00 -6.03
N LEU A 33 19.79 -0.13 -4.87
CA LEU A 33 19.13 -0.02 -3.58
C LEU A 33 18.67 1.41 -3.24
N ASN A 34 19.29 2.44 -3.84
CA ASN A 34 18.84 3.82 -3.74
C ASN A 34 17.68 4.12 -4.67
N ASP A 35 17.63 3.48 -5.84
CA ASP A 35 16.60 3.69 -6.86
C ASP A 35 15.33 2.87 -6.60
N PHE A 36 15.45 1.71 -5.92
CA PHE A 36 14.35 0.77 -5.71
C PHE A 36 14.24 0.26 -4.27
N ALA A 37 13.03 -0.04 -3.82
CA ALA A 37 12.79 -0.99 -2.74
C ALA A 37 12.56 -2.38 -3.33
N LEU A 38 13.25 -3.40 -2.80
CA LEU A 38 13.22 -4.77 -3.32
C LEU A 38 12.62 -5.73 -2.29
N LEU A 39 11.79 -6.66 -2.76
CA LEU A 39 11.10 -7.66 -1.93
C LEU A 39 11.31 -9.05 -2.53
N ALA A 40 11.52 -10.05 -1.68
CA ALA A 40 11.54 -11.45 -2.10
C ALA A 40 10.11 -11.94 -2.42
N ASP A 41 9.97 -13.00 -3.21
CA ASP A 41 8.71 -13.73 -3.36
C ASP A 41 8.58 -14.84 -2.29
N SER A 42 7.35 -15.19 -1.93
CA SER A 42 7.04 -16.22 -0.93
C SER A 42 7.37 -17.64 -1.38
N ASP A 43 7.31 -17.91 -2.68
CA ASP A 43 7.36 -19.27 -3.23
C ASP A 43 8.43 -19.45 -4.31
N ASN A 44 8.75 -18.39 -5.06
CA ASN A 44 9.75 -18.39 -6.12
C ASN A 44 11.05 -17.69 -5.67
N PRO A 45 12.12 -18.44 -5.31
CA PRO A 45 13.38 -17.85 -4.85
C PRO A 45 14.12 -17.05 -5.93
N ASN A 46 13.73 -17.19 -7.20
CA ASN A 46 14.31 -16.48 -8.33
C ASN A 46 13.49 -15.26 -8.75
N LEU A 47 12.49 -14.83 -7.98
CA LEU A 47 11.68 -13.65 -8.28
C LEU A 47 11.90 -12.55 -7.24
N VAL A 48 12.10 -11.33 -7.73
CA VAL A 48 12.27 -10.12 -6.92
C VAL A 48 11.21 -9.12 -7.32
N TYR A 49 10.39 -8.68 -6.37
CA TYR A 49 9.51 -7.55 -6.60
C TYR A 49 10.23 -6.24 -6.38
N PHE A 50 9.93 -5.23 -7.19
CA PHE A 50 10.48 -3.90 -7.03
C PHE A 50 9.40 -2.81 -6.89
N VAL A 51 9.76 -1.77 -6.16
CA VAL A 51 9.04 -0.49 -6.10
C VAL A 51 10.05 0.61 -6.43
N PRO A 52 9.85 1.39 -7.50
CA PRO A 52 10.69 2.54 -7.80
C PRO A 52 10.56 3.59 -6.69
N LYS A 53 11.66 4.18 -6.24
CA LYS A 53 11.65 5.31 -5.29
C LYS A 53 11.51 6.65 -6.00
N LEU A 54 11.96 6.73 -7.25
CA LEU A 54 11.87 7.89 -8.11
C LEU A 54 11.18 7.51 -9.42
N GLY A 55 10.44 8.45 -10.00
CA GLY A 55 9.87 8.35 -11.33
C GLY A 55 9.77 9.72 -12.00
N ASN A 56 9.39 9.74 -13.26
CA ASN A 56 9.40 10.94 -14.09
C ASN A 56 8.23 10.96 -15.09
N LEU A 57 8.18 11.96 -15.96
CA LEU A 57 7.30 11.97 -17.13
C LEU A 57 7.43 10.68 -17.94
N ALA A 58 6.27 10.10 -18.25
CA ALA A 58 6.19 9.01 -19.20
C ALA A 58 6.62 9.51 -20.59
N VAL A 59 7.45 8.72 -21.28
CA VAL A 59 7.96 9.05 -22.61
C VAL A 59 7.50 8.00 -23.62
N GLN A 60 7.02 8.45 -24.77
CA GLN A 60 6.71 7.58 -25.90
C GLN A 60 7.96 7.41 -26.77
N SER A 61 8.18 6.18 -27.24
CA SER A 61 9.34 5.83 -28.07
C SER A 61 10.67 6.31 -27.45
N PRO A 62 11.00 5.91 -26.20
CA PRO A 62 12.15 6.43 -25.47
C PRO A 62 13.50 6.15 -26.15
N GLN A 63 13.57 5.15 -27.02
CA GLN A 63 14.76 4.76 -27.78
C GLN A 63 14.86 5.46 -29.15
N SER A 64 13.91 6.34 -29.48
CA SER A 64 13.95 7.18 -30.70
C SER A 64 14.98 8.32 -30.52
N PRO A 65 15.63 8.80 -31.60
CA PRO A 65 16.43 10.03 -31.55
C PRO A 65 15.64 11.27 -31.09
N ALA A 66 14.30 11.22 -31.20
CA ALA A 66 13.39 12.25 -30.70
C ALA A 66 12.27 11.59 -29.86
N PRO A 67 12.52 11.31 -28.57
CA PRO A 67 11.50 10.80 -27.66
C PRO A 67 10.40 11.84 -27.43
N ILE A 68 9.15 11.37 -27.28
CA ILE A 68 8.00 12.27 -27.13
C ILE A 68 7.54 12.24 -25.67
N PRO A 69 7.74 13.31 -24.88
CA PRO A 69 7.29 13.35 -23.50
C PRO A 69 5.76 13.42 -23.45
N ARG A 70 5.13 12.68 -22.53
CA ARG A 70 3.69 12.78 -22.26
C ARG A 70 3.42 13.96 -21.33
N PHE A 71 3.77 15.15 -21.79
CA PHE A 71 3.59 16.40 -21.08
C PHE A 71 3.26 17.52 -22.07
N GLN A 72 2.37 18.40 -21.66
CA GLN A 72 1.97 19.57 -22.42
C GLN A 72 1.81 20.74 -21.47
N ILE A 73 2.23 21.92 -21.94
CA ILE A 73 2.09 23.19 -21.23
C ILE A 73 1.84 24.30 -22.25
N ASN A 74 0.82 25.12 -22.01
CA ASN A 74 0.43 26.22 -22.88
C ASN A 74 -0.24 27.36 -22.13
N SER A 75 -0.27 28.52 -22.77
CA SER A 75 -1.07 29.66 -22.35
C SER A 75 -2.54 29.41 -22.68
N TYR A 76 -3.43 29.80 -21.76
CA TYR A 76 -4.87 29.77 -21.94
C TYR A 76 -5.46 31.11 -21.50
N TYR A 77 -6.31 31.69 -22.35
CA TYR A 77 -7.01 32.94 -22.06
C TYR A 77 -8.51 32.66 -21.90
N PRO A 78 -9.06 32.72 -20.68
CA PRO A 78 -10.48 32.48 -20.46
C PRO A 78 -11.32 33.48 -21.25
N PRO A 79 -12.33 33.01 -22.02
CA PRO A 79 -13.19 33.90 -22.80
C PRO A 79 -14.20 34.66 -21.92
N SER A 80 -14.43 34.22 -20.68
CA SER A 80 -15.40 34.78 -19.74
C SER A 80 -15.02 34.47 -18.29
N GLY A 81 -15.63 35.18 -17.33
CA GLY A 81 -15.46 34.95 -15.89
C GLY A 81 -14.51 35.95 -15.23
N VAL A 82 -14.21 35.71 -13.95
CA VAL A 82 -13.37 36.61 -13.11
C VAL A 82 -11.95 36.81 -13.66
N LEU A 83 -11.44 35.82 -14.40
CA LEU A 83 -10.10 35.81 -15.01
C LEU A 83 -10.14 36.07 -16.53
N GLN A 84 -11.22 36.65 -17.05
CA GLN A 84 -11.37 36.90 -18.49
C GLN A 84 -10.21 37.75 -19.03
N GLY A 85 -9.59 37.29 -20.12
CA GLY A 85 -8.48 37.99 -20.78
C GLY A 85 -7.14 37.93 -20.04
N MET A 86 -7.06 37.32 -18.86
CA MET A 86 -5.80 37.05 -18.18
C MET A 86 -5.13 35.79 -18.75
N GLU A 87 -3.80 35.80 -18.85
CA GLU A 87 -3.04 34.63 -19.27
C GLU A 87 -2.96 33.62 -18.12
N LEU A 88 -3.59 32.46 -18.28
CA LEU A 88 -3.43 31.32 -17.38
C LEU A 88 -2.46 30.32 -17.99
N THR A 89 -1.82 29.52 -17.15
CA THR A 89 -1.03 28.37 -17.64
C THR A 89 -1.84 27.10 -17.51
N ASN A 90 -2.10 26.41 -18.61
CA ASN A 90 -2.68 25.08 -18.62
C ASN A 90 -1.58 24.06 -18.90
N LEU A 91 -1.42 23.11 -17.98
CA LEU A 91 -0.40 22.07 -18.04
C LEU A 91 -1.00 20.71 -17.71
N GLY A 92 -0.43 19.66 -18.26
CA GLY A 92 -0.92 18.31 -18.00
C GLY A 92 0.00 17.26 -18.57
N GLY A 93 -0.04 16.07 -18.00
CA GLY A 93 0.85 15.01 -18.40
C GLY A 93 0.58 13.69 -17.73
N THR A 94 1.51 12.76 -17.92
CA THR A 94 1.49 11.43 -17.33
C THR A 94 2.83 11.17 -16.68
N LEU A 95 2.84 10.95 -15.37
CA LEU A 95 3.99 10.54 -14.59
C LEU A 95 4.05 9.00 -14.55
N SER A 96 5.25 8.45 -14.62
CA SER A 96 5.53 7.02 -14.59
C SER A 96 6.61 6.70 -13.55
N PRO A 97 6.33 5.79 -12.59
CA PRO A 97 7.34 5.29 -11.66
C PRO A 97 8.55 4.64 -12.36
N THR A 98 8.38 4.15 -13.59
CA THR A 98 9.43 3.46 -14.35
C THR A 98 9.96 4.28 -15.54
N ALA A 99 9.82 5.60 -15.49
CA ALA A 99 10.31 6.48 -16.56
C ALA A 99 11.84 6.50 -16.68
N ASP A 100 12.58 6.25 -15.59
CA ASP A 100 14.03 6.08 -15.64
C ASP A 100 14.38 4.67 -16.12
N LEU A 101 14.52 4.54 -17.43
CA LEU A 101 14.82 3.28 -18.10
C LEU A 101 16.24 2.81 -17.81
N ALA A 102 17.20 3.71 -17.60
CA ALA A 102 18.54 3.30 -17.21
C ALA A 102 18.53 2.68 -15.81
N ALA A 103 17.80 3.25 -14.85
CA ALA A 103 17.63 2.62 -13.53
C ALA A 103 16.99 1.23 -13.63
N LEU A 104 15.93 1.10 -14.42
CA LEU A 104 15.26 -0.18 -14.63
C LEU A 104 16.18 -1.21 -15.32
N GLN A 105 16.92 -0.80 -16.36
CA GLN A 105 17.88 -1.66 -17.06
C GLN A 105 19.04 -2.10 -16.14
N ARG A 106 19.51 -1.22 -15.26
CA ARG A 106 20.52 -1.58 -14.23
C ARG A 106 19.97 -2.68 -13.31
N LEU A 107 18.77 -2.50 -12.76
CA LEU A 107 18.11 -3.50 -11.93
C LEU A 107 17.95 -4.83 -12.68
N GLN A 108 17.46 -4.80 -13.93
CA GLN A 108 17.31 -5.99 -14.78
C GLN A 108 18.64 -6.70 -15.01
N THR A 109 19.70 -5.94 -15.30
CA THR A 109 21.04 -6.50 -15.58
C THR A 109 21.65 -7.13 -14.32
N GLU A 110 21.56 -6.46 -13.17
CA GLU A 110 22.08 -6.98 -11.89
C GLU A 110 21.32 -8.23 -11.44
N ALA A 111 19.98 -8.26 -11.60
CA ALA A 111 19.17 -9.44 -11.31
C ALA A 111 19.49 -10.59 -12.27
N ALA A 112 19.54 -10.34 -13.59
CA ALA A 112 19.77 -11.37 -14.59
C ALA A 112 21.15 -12.04 -14.46
N ARG A 113 22.20 -11.28 -14.07
CA ARG A 113 23.54 -11.85 -13.78
C ARG A 113 23.53 -12.89 -12.67
N GLN A 114 22.51 -12.86 -11.81
CA GLN A 114 22.33 -13.76 -10.68
C GLN A 114 21.24 -14.81 -10.93
N GLY A 115 20.70 -14.87 -12.16
CA GLY A 115 19.60 -15.78 -12.51
C GLY A 115 18.24 -15.36 -11.94
N LEU A 116 18.10 -14.11 -11.50
CA LEU A 116 16.87 -13.59 -10.89
C LEU A 116 16.01 -12.87 -11.94
N GLN A 117 14.69 -13.01 -11.77
CA GLN A 117 13.66 -12.29 -12.50
C GLN A 117 13.14 -11.14 -11.64
N ILE A 118 12.68 -10.06 -12.29
CA ILE A 118 12.08 -8.92 -11.61
C ILE A 118 10.63 -8.70 -12.03
N ALA A 119 9.79 -8.27 -11.10
CA ALA A 119 8.42 -7.86 -11.35
C ALA A 119 8.05 -6.62 -10.52
N PRO A 120 7.18 -5.72 -11.00
CA PRO A 120 6.69 -4.64 -10.15
C PRO A 120 5.85 -5.22 -9.00
N ALA A 121 6.00 -4.67 -7.79
CA ALA A 121 5.27 -5.18 -6.62
C ALA A 121 3.75 -5.01 -6.80
N PRO A 122 2.92 -6.03 -6.49
CA PRO A 122 1.47 -5.90 -6.43
C PRO A 122 1.06 -4.97 -5.28
N VAL A 123 0.11 -4.10 -5.56
CA VAL A 123 -0.33 -3.01 -4.68
C VAL A 123 -1.77 -3.25 -4.28
N LYS A 124 -2.04 -3.22 -2.97
CA LYS A 124 -3.40 -3.27 -2.41
C LYS A 124 -4.14 -1.96 -2.64
N SER A 125 -3.51 -0.85 -2.28
CA SER A 125 -4.01 0.50 -2.48
C SER A 125 -2.86 1.47 -2.70
N ALA A 126 -3.12 2.55 -3.41
CA ALA A 126 -2.18 3.63 -3.62
C ALA A 126 -2.83 4.97 -3.27
N ARG A 127 -2.05 5.89 -2.73
CA ARG A 127 -2.46 7.28 -2.53
C ARG A 127 -1.45 8.18 -3.22
N THR A 128 -1.91 8.98 -4.18
CA THR A 128 -1.06 9.99 -4.82
C THR A 128 -1.46 11.39 -4.38
N THR A 129 -0.47 12.15 -3.92
CA THR A 129 -0.58 13.57 -3.56
C THR A 129 0.30 14.40 -4.48
N PHE A 130 -0.17 15.58 -4.85
CA PHE A 130 0.55 16.53 -5.70
C PHE A 130 0.90 17.79 -4.91
N ASN A 131 2.10 18.29 -5.14
CA ASN A 131 2.57 19.59 -4.65
C ASN A 131 2.72 20.51 -5.86
N LEU A 132 2.01 21.65 -5.86
CA LEU A 132 2.02 22.65 -6.92
C LEU A 132 2.38 24.02 -6.34
N PHE A 133 3.59 24.52 -6.61
CA PHE A 133 4.05 25.89 -6.31
C PHE A 133 3.54 26.45 -4.97
N ALA A 134 3.84 25.75 -3.86
CA ALA A 134 3.39 26.01 -2.48
C ALA A 134 2.01 25.48 -2.05
N GLN A 135 1.12 25.09 -2.99
CA GLN A 135 -0.09 24.34 -2.67
C GLN A 135 0.26 22.86 -2.47
N GLN A 136 0.11 22.34 -1.25
CA GLN A 136 0.50 20.97 -0.91
C GLN A 136 -0.69 20.01 -0.89
N SER A 137 -0.40 18.72 -1.04
CA SER A 137 -1.31 17.61 -0.76
C SER A 137 -2.59 17.58 -1.61
N LEU A 138 -2.52 18.05 -2.86
CA LEU A 138 -3.65 18.01 -3.79
C LEU A 138 -3.90 16.59 -4.30
N THR A 139 -5.17 16.20 -4.41
CA THR A 139 -5.56 14.87 -4.91
C THR A 139 -6.91 14.90 -5.62
N GLY A 140 -7.10 14.01 -6.60
CA GLY A 140 -8.35 13.88 -7.34
C GLY A 140 -8.71 15.17 -8.09
N ARG A 141 -9.90 15.71 -7.82
CA ARG A 141 -10.38 16.95 -8.45
C ARG A 141 -10.44 18.08 -7.43
N VAL A 142 -9.75 19.17 -7.73
CA VAL A 142 -9.80 20.42 -6.98
C VAL A 142 -10.29 21.51 -7.91
N ASP A 143 -11.48 22.04 -7.59
CA ASP A 143 -12.04 23.20 -8.28
C ASP A 143 -11.91 24.43 -7.38
N THR A 144 -11.28 25.47 -7.90
CA THR A 144 -11.06 26.71 -7.17
C THR A 144 -12.24 27.66 -7.34
N GLN A 145 -12.64 28.31 -6.26
CA GLN A 145 -13.62 29.40 -6.29
C GLN A 145 -12.89 30.72 -6.38
N CYS A 146 -13.14 31.50 -7.43
CA CYS A 146 -12.52 32.81 -7.60
C CYS A 146 -13.57 33.92 -7.57
N GLU A 147 -13.28 34.96 -6.81
CA GLU A 147 -14.10 36.16 -6.66
C GLU A 147 -13.23 37.39 -6.93
N VAL A 148 -13.83 38.50 -7.37
CA VAL A 148 -13.11 39.76 -7.55
C VAL A 148 -13.17 40.55 -6.25
N GLU A 149 -12.02 40.90 -5.70
CA GLU A 149 -11.93 41.94 -4.67
C GLU A 149 -11.51 43.27 -5.29
N GLU A 150 -12.11 44.35 -4.80
CA GLU A 150 -11.80 45.71 -5.24
C GLU A 150 -10.99 46.43 -4.16
N PHE A 151 -9.80 46.91 -4.53
CA PHE A 151 -8.91 47.68 -3.69
C PHE A 151 -8.91 49.14 -4.13
N ILE A 152 -9.12 50.07 -3.20
CA ILE A 152 -9.01 51.50 -3.49
C ILE A 152 -7.61 51.97 -3.14
N ILE A 153 -6.78 52.22 -4.15
CA ILE A 153 -5.43 52.74 -3.98
C ILE A 153 -5.52 54.27 -3.99
N THR A 154 -5.18 54.89 -2.86
CA THR A 154 -5.08 56.35 -2.75
C THR A 154 -3.63 56.79 -2.98
N PHE A 155 -3.39 57.55 -4.05
CA PHE A 155 -2.08 58.11 -4.37
C PHE A 155 -1.75 59.33 -3.49
N PRO A 156 -0.46 59.70 -3.33
CA PRO A 156 -0.05 60.84 -2.52
C PRO A 156 -0.67 62.20 -2.93
N ASN A 157 -1.16 62.30 -4.16
CA ASN A 157 -1.85 63.48 -4.70
C ASN A 157 -3.37 63.50 -4.40
N GLY A 158 -3.88 62.52 -3.63
CA GLY A 158 -5.30 62.39 -3.29
C GLY A 158 -6.14 61.66 -4.34
N ASN A 159 -5.57 61.29 -5.48
CA ASN A 159 -6.30 60.52 -6.49
C ASN A 159 -6.53 59.08 -6.01
N GLN A 160 -7.72 58.54 -6.26
CA GLN A 160 -8.06 57.15 -5.96
C GLN A 160 -8.18 56.34 -7.25
N VAL A 161 -7.60 55.15 -7.26
CA VAL A 161 -7.77 54.17 -8.33
C VAL A 161 -8.32 52.88 -7.73
N THR A 162 -9.41 52.39 -8.29
CA THR A 162 -9.95 51.07 -7.95
C THR A 162 -9.20 50.00 -8.74
N GLN A 163 -8.49 49.12 -8.05
CA GLN A 163 -7.83 47.95 -8.61
C GLN A 163 -8.67 46.70 -8.31
N ARG A 164 -9.01 45.94 -9.35
CA ARG A 164 -9.74 44.68 -9.24
C ARG A 164 -8.74 43.53 -9.22
N VAL A 165 -8.69 42.78 -8.14
CA VAL A 165 -7.76 41.66 -7.95
C VAL A 165 -8.58 40.37 -7.80
N PRO A 166 -8.37 39.37 -8.65
CA PRO A 166 -9.01 38.07 -8.48
C PRO A 166 -8.39 37.36 -7.28
N LYS A 167 -9.22 36.99 -6.30
CA LYS A 167 -8.83 36.08 -5.22
C LYS A 167 -9.48 34.74 -5.43
N CYS A 168 -8.69 33.69 -5.24
CA CYS A 168 -9.08 32.33 -5.50
C CYS A 168 -8.89 31.51 -4.21
N ARG A 169 -9.81 30.59 -3.92
CA ARG A 169 -9.78 29.71 -2.75
C ARG A 169 -10.09 28.26 -3.11
N VAL A 170 -9.36 27.33 -2.52
CA VAL A 170 -9.56 25.87 -2.68
C VAL A 170 -9.99 25.26 -1.35
N ARG A 171 -10.58 24.07 -1.38
CA ARG A 171 -10.80 23.29 -0.16
C ARG A 171 -9.53 22.49 0.16
N ASP A 172 -9.10 22.52 1.42
CA ASP A 172 -8.07 21.62 1.95
C ASP A 172 -8.60 20.18 2.13
N LEU A 173 -7.76 19.28 2.64
CA LEU A 173 -8.13 17.87 2.86
C LEU A 173 -9.18 17.71 3.98
N GLU A 174 -9.25 18.68 4.89
CA GLU A 174 -10.18 18.75 6.01
C GLU A 174 -11.52 19.40 5.62
N GLY A 175 -11.61 19.98 4.42
CA GLY A 175 -12.80 20.59 3.84
C GLY A 175 -12.94 22.10 4.05
N ASN A 176 -11.97 22.77 4.68
CA ASN A 176 -11.96 24.22 4.88
C ASN A 176 -11.47 24.95 3.63
N PHE A 177 -11.94 26.18 3.43
CA PHE A 177 -11.41 27.01 2.36
C PHE A 177 -10.10 27.68 2.76
N VAL A 178 -9.10 27.54 1.91
CA VAL A 178 -7.80 28.21 2.00
C VAL A 178 -7.56 28.99 0.72
N ASP A 179 -6.94 30.16 0.85
CA ASP A 179 -6.58 30.98 -0.31
C ASP A 179 -5.58 30.22 -1.20
N SER A 180 -5.86 30.18 -2.50
CA SER A 180 -5.00 29.61 -3.52
C SER A 180 -4.59 30.69 -4.50
N ASN A 181 -3.33 31.10 -4.41
CA ASN A 181 -2.71 32.05 -5.34
C ASN A 181 -2.04 31.34 -6.52
N VAL A 182 -2.31 30.04 -6.68
CA VAL A 182 -1.54 29.16 -7.56
C VAL A 182 -2.46 28.42 -8.50
N VAL A 183 -3.49 27.76 -7.98
CA VAL A 183 -4.27 26.78 -8.73
C VAL A 183 -5.66 27.31 -9.02
N TYR A 184 -6.05 27.35 -10.29
CA TYR A 184 -7.42 27.62 -10.73
C TYR A 184 -8.25 26.34 -10.88
N LYS A 185 -7.63 25.27 -11.39
CA LYS A 185 -8.26 23.95 -11.51
C LYS A 185 -7.20 22.87 -11.48
N PHE A 186 -7.47 21.76 -10.80
CA PHE A 186 -6.60 20.59 -10.81
C PHE A 186 -7.40 19.30 -10.89
N THR A 187 -6.95 18.38 -11.73
CA THR A 187 -7.51 17.03 -11.85
C THR A 187 -6.38 16.02 -11.97
N SER A 188 -6.42 14.96 -11.17
CA SER A 188 -5.51 13.82 -11.28
C SER A 188 -6.26 12.50 -11.23
N ASN A 189 -5.70 11.50 -11.91
CA ASN A 189 -6.14 10.11 -11.81
C ASN A 189 -5.05 9.34 -11.05
N PRO A 190 -5.24 9.08 -9.74
CA PRO A 190 -4.27 8.33 -8.96
C PRO A 190 -4.19 6.87 -9.43
N ALA A 191 -3.12 6.18 -9.03
CA ALA A 191 -2.97 4.77 -9.37
C ALA A 191 -4.12 3.92 -8.80
N PRO A 192 -4.69 2.98 -9.59
CA PRO A 192 -5.83 2.18 -9.15
C PRO A 192 -5.45 1.23 -8.01
N ALA A 193 -6.41 0.93 -7.13
CA ALA A 193 -6.27 -0.15 -6.15
C ALA A 193 -6.14 -1.51 -6.85
N ASN A 194 -5.54 -2.50 -6.19
CA ASN A 194 -5.28 -3.83 -6.74
C ASN A 194 -4.51 -3.80 -8.08
N SER A 195 -3.44 -2.99 -8.12
CA SER A 195 -2.60 -2.82 -9.30
C SER A 195 -1.13 -3.14 -8.98
N THR A 196 -0.19 -2.45 -9.60
CA THR A 196 1.25 -2.69 -9.48
C THR A 196 2.00 -1.38 -9.27
N ALA A 197 3.17 -1.42 -8.62
CA ALA A 197 3.97 -0.24 -8.32
C ALA A 197 4.67 0.42 -9.53
N ASN A 198 4.13 0.23 -10.74
CA ASN A 198 4.56 0.86 -11.99
C ASN A 198 3.40 1.56 -12.71
N GLN A 199 2.23 1.70 -12.08
CA GLN A 199 1.09 2.37 -12.70
C GLN A 199 1.37 3.86 -12.90
N ASN A 200 0.96 4.35 -14.07
CA ASN A 200 1.10 5.74 -14.44
C ASN A 200 0.05 6.62 -13.74
N VAL A 201 0.43 7.85 -13.41
CA VAL A 201 -0.44 8.86 -12.81
C VAL A 201 -0.61 10.02 -13.79
N SER A 202 -1.83 10.22 -14.29
CA SER A 202 -2.14 11.36 -15.15
C SER A 202 -2.64 12.54 -14.35
N PHE A 203 -2.27 13.75 -14.77
CA PHE A 203 -2.74 14.99 -14.13
C PHE A 203 -2.96 16.09 -15.17
N GLN A 204 -3.76 17.07 -14.79
CA GLN A 204 -3.96 18.33 -15.50
C GLN A 204 -4.17 19.42 -14.46
N ALA A 205 -3.54 20.57 -14.68
CA ALA A 205 -3.66 21.75 -13.85
C ALA A 205 -3.85 22.99 -14.72
N MET A 206 -4.63 23.93 -14.22
CA MET A 206 -4.69 25.30 -14.71
C MET A 206 -4.24 26.20 -13.56
N LEU A 207 -3.21 26.99 -13.82
CA LEU A 207 -2.57 27.86 -12.83
C LEU A 207 -2.94 29.32 -13.06
N LEU A 208 -2.90 30.09 -11.98
CA LEU A 208 -3.16 31.53 -12.00
C LEU A 208 -2.04 32.32 -12.71
N PRO A 209 -2.31 33.54 -13.18
CA PRO A 209 -1.43 34.26 -14.10
C PRO A 209 0.01 34.46 -13.63
N ASP A 210 0.19 34.68 -12.32
CA ASP A 210 1.47 35.07 -11.72
C ASP A 210 2.61 34.06 -11.94
N TRP A 211 2.28 32.80 -12.26
CA TRP A 211 3.25 31.71 -12.46
C TRP A 211 3.68 31.52 -13.90
N THR A 212 2.99 32.15 -14.85
CA THR A 212 3.18 31.90 -16.29
C THR A 212 4.59 32.23 -16.75
N GLN A 213 5.16 33.35 -16.29
CA GLN A 213 6.52 33.73 -16.68
C GLN A 213 7.57 32.79 -16.10
N SER A 214 7.44 32.41 -14.82
CA SER A 214 8.35 31.45 -14.18
C SER A 214 8.36 30.11 -14.94
N LEU A 215 7.18 29.64 -15.38
CA LEU A 215 7.06 28.39 -16.14
C LEU A 215 7.62 28.50 -17.56
N LYS A 216 7.46 29.65 -18.22
CA LYS A 216 8.11 29.93 -19.52
C LYS A 216 9.63 29.85 -19.38
N ASP A 217 10.18 30.43 -18.32
CA ASP A 217 11.63 30.40 -18.05
C ASP A 217 12.11 28.96 -17.78
N THR A 218 11.42 28.21 -16.91
CA THR A 218 11.73 26.79 -16.64
C THR A 218 11.73 25.96 -17.93
N MET A 219 10.72 26.13 -18.78
CA MET A 219 10.60 25.40 -20.05
C MET A 219 11.58 25.85 -21.13
N LEU A 220 12.12 27.06 -21.03
CA LEU A 220 13.15 27.55 -21.96
C LEU A 220 14.51 26.91 -21.68
N PHE A 221 14.84 26.72 -20.40
CA PHE A 221 16.14 26.19 -19.97
C PHE A 221 16.16 24.69 -19.69
N GLY A 222 14.99 24.04 -19.63
CA GLY A 222 14.89 22.62 -19.31
C GLY A 222 15.13 22.31 -17.84
N ASP A 223 14.87 23.30 -16.99
CA ASP A 223 15.04 23.17 -15.54
C ASP A 223 14.05 22.17 -14.95
N ASN A 224 14.40 21.64 -13.77
CA ASN A 224 13.58 20.70 -13.04
C ASN A 224 12.38 21.40 -12.37
N PHE A 225 11.20 20.81 -12.49
CA PHE A 225 9.98 21.26 -11.83
C PHE A 225 9.88 20.84 -10.36
N ASP A 226 10.82 20.14 -9.74
CA ASP A 226 10.67 19.60 -8.36
C ASP A 226 10.13 20.60 -7.33
N ALA A 227 10.56 21.87 -7.40
CA ALA A 227 10.10 22.94 -6.50
C ALA A 227 8.69 23.48 -6.84
N SER A 228 8.24 23.19 -8.05
CA SER A 228 7.07 23.76 -8.74
C SER A 228 5.93 22.76 -8.90
N LEU A 229 6.25 21.52 -9.26
CA LEU A 229 5.33 20.42 -9.46
C LEU A 229 6.06 19.10 -9.16
N SER A 230 5.61 18.42 -8.11
CA SER A 230 5.99 17.05 -7.81
C SER A 230 4.77 16.26 -7.35
N ALA A 231 4.84 14.94 -7.45
CA ALA A 231 3.83 14.05 -6.87
C ALA A 231 4.49 12.95 -6.05
N THR A 232 3.88 12.59 -4.93
CA THR A 232 4.30 11.44 -4.12
C THR A 232 3.21 10.40 -4.18
N THR A 233 3.56 9.18 -4.58
CA THR A 233 2.66 8.03 -4.48
C THR A 233 3.10 7.12 -3.34
N GLU A 234 2.22 6.97 -2.36
CA GLU A 234 2.34 6.03 -1.26
C GLU A 234 1.69 4.71 -1.67
N TRP A 235 2.48 3.64 -1.73
CA TRP A 235 2.07 2.30 -2.10
C TRP A 235 1.88 1.44 -0.86
N LEU A 236 0.70 0.85 -0.71
CA LEU A 236 0.43 -0.19 0.28
C LEU A 236 0.57 -1.55 -0.38
N ILE A 237 1.61 -2.29 -0.04
CA ILE A 237 1.89 -3.63 -0.59
C ILE A 237 1.39 -4.69 0.39
N SER A 238 0.64 -5.65 -0.13
CA SER A 238 0.27 -6.86 0.62
C SER A 238 1.50 -7.76 0.65
N ALA A 239 2.29 -7.69 1.72
CA ALA A 239 3.47 -8.52 1.88
C ALA A 239 3.20 -9.66 2.88
N ASN A 240 3.58 -10.88 2.54
CA ASN A 240 3.49 -12.02 3.44
C ASN A 240 4.59 -11.96 4.51
N THR A 241 4.32 -12.59 5.65
CA THR A 241 5.32 -12.85 6.68
C THR A 241 5.62 -14.35 6.74
N LEU A 242 6.77 -14.72 7.32
CA LEU A 242 7.15 -16.12 7.47
C LEU A 242 6.10 -16.88 8.29
N THR A 243 5.71 -18.06 7.80
CA THR A 243 4.98 -19.06 8.60
C THR A 243 5.82 -19.40 9.83
N ARG A 244 5.29 -19.10 11.00
CA ARG A 244 5.90 -19.37 12.30
C ARG A 244 5.47 -20.74 12.80
N GLN A 245 6.24 -21.27 13.75
CA GLN A 245 5.90 -22.50 14.45
C GLN A 245 5.75 -22.20 15.94
N ALA A 246 4.73 -22.77 16.55
CA ALA A 246 4.62 -22.90 17.99
C ALA A 246 4.64 -24.37 18.38
N ARG A 247 5.16 -24.66 19.58
CA ARG A 247 5.02 -25.96 20.22
C ARG A 247 3.91 -25.87 21.24
N LEU A 248 2.98 -26.80 21.17
CA LEU A 248 1.93 -26.96 22.16
C LEU A 248 2.25 -28.19 22.98
N THR A 249 2.25 -28.05 24.30
CA THR A 249 2.19 -29.16 25.23
C THR A 249 0.78 -29.23 25.78
N ILE A 250 0.05 -30.28 25.43
CA ILE A 250 -1.37 -30.45 25.74
C ILE A 250 -1.51 -31.48 26.84
N ASN A 251 -2.13 -31.06 27.94
CA ASN A 251 -2.69 -31.96 28.94
C ASN A 251 -4.18 -32.14 28.64
N TRP A 252 -4.52 -33.26 28.00
CA TRP A 252 -5.88 -33.53 27.56
C TRP A 252 -6.88 -33.59 28.70
N GLN A 253 -6.50 -34.16 29.85
CA GLN A 253 -7.39 -34.21 31.02
C GLN A 253 -7.79 -32.80 31.47
N SER A 254 -6.81 -31.94 31.73
CA SER A 254 -7.06 -30.55 32.13
C SER A 254 -7.77 -29.74 31.04
N LEU A 255 -7.46 -29.98 29.76
CA LEU A 255 -8.13 -29.32 28.65
C LEU A 255 -9.62 -29.70 28.55
N PHE A 256 -9.95 -30.99 28.72
CA PHE A 256 -11.34 -31.46 28.74
C PHE A 256 -12.10 -30.99 29.98
N GLU A 257 -11.48 -30.97 31.15
CA GLU A 257 -12.07 -30.40 32.37
C GLU A 257 -12.42 -28.91 32.17
N GLN A 258 -11.51 -28.13 31.56
CA GLN A 258 -11.75 -26.73 31.21
C GLN A 258 -12.85 -26.57 30.16
N ALA A 259 -12.85 -27.40 29.10
CA ALA A 259 -13.87 -27.38 28.07
C ALA A 259 -15.26 -27.73 28.63
N SER A 260 -15.33 -28.73 29.51
CA SER A 260 -16.56 -29.13 30.20
C SER A 260 -17.07 -28.02 31.12
N ALA A 261 -16.18 -27.39 31.91
CA ALA A 261 -16.57 -26.28 32.76
C ALA A 261 -17.07 -25.09 31.93
N TYR A 262 -16.40 -24.75 30.82
CA TYR A 262 -16.81 -23.68 29.92
C TYR A 262 -18.18 -23.96 29.31
N THR A 263 -18.34 -25.11 28.65
CA THR A 263 -19.59 -25.50 27.98
C THR A 263 -20.78 -25.62 28.96
N ALA A 264 -20.56 -26.00 30.21
CA ALA A 264 -21.61 -26.04 31.23
C ALA A 264 -22.24 -24.66 31.48
N PHE A 265 -21.47 -23.57 31.43
CA PHE A 265 -22.02 -22.20 31.51
C PHE A 265 -22.87 -21.83 30.28
N HIS A 266 -22.63 -22.48 29.15
CA HIS A 266 -23.35 -22.31 27.89
C HIS A 266 -24.38 -23.44 27.64
N LEU A 267 -24.92 -24.04 28.71
CA LEU A 267 -25.94 -25.10 28.62
C LEU A 267 -25.52 -26.31 27.76
N ASN A 268 -24.21 -26.60 27.71
CA ASN A 268 -23.58 -27.64 26.88
C ASN A 268 -23.74 -27.44 25.36
N SER A 269 -24.09 -26.24 24.91
CA SER A 269 -24.24 -25.87 23.50
C SER A 269 -23.64 -24.50 23.24
N CYS A 270 -22.53 -24.45 22.51
CA CYS A 270 -21.84 -23.20 22.20
C CYS A 270 -22.07 -22.77 20.75
N VAL A 271 -22.19 -21.47 20.51
CA VAL A 271 -22.10 -20.88 19.17
C VAL A 271 -20.65 -20.59 18.79
N GLU A 272 -20.38 -20.32 17.51
CA GLU A 272 -19.01 -20.13 16.99
C GLU A 272 -18.20 -19.06 17.73
N ILE A 273 -18.82 -17.94 18.09
CA ILE A 273 -18.15 -16.85 18.82
C ILE A 273 -17.72 -17.29 20.23
N GLU A 274 -18.47 -18.18 20.88
CA GLU A 274 -18.14 -18.73 22.20
C GLU A 274 -17.00 -19.75 22.09
N ILE A 275 -16.96 -20.54 21.01
CA ILE A 275 -15.83 -21.44 20.72
C ILE A 275 -14.55 -20.64 20.49
N SER A 276 -14.60 -19.55 19.71
CA SER A 276 -13.43 -18.68 19.54
C SER A 276 -12.94 -18.09 20.87
N ALA A 277 -13.87 -17.61 21.72
CA ALA A 277 -13.54 -17.06 23.03
C ALA A 277 -12.94 -18.12 23.99
N PHE A 278 -13.38 -19.37 23.91
CA PHE A 278 -12.80 -20.48 24.67
C PHE A 278 -11.32 -20.70 24.32
N PHE A 279 -10.97 -20.72 23.02
CA PHE A 279 -9.59 -20.93 22.59
C PHE A 279 -8.68 -19.76 22.93
N GLU A 280 -9.17 -18.52 22.85
CA GLU A 280 -8.44 -17.34 23.33
C GLU A 280 -8.14 -17.42 24.83
N ARG A 281 -9.12 -17.86 25.63
CA ARG A 281 -8.99 -18.03 27.08
C ARG A 281 -7.98 -19.12 27.45
N ILE A 282 -7.95 -20.23 26.72
CA ILE A 282 -6.96 -21.29 26.97
C ILE A 282 -5.56 -20.83 26.56
N ALA A 283 -5.41 -20.16 25.42
CA ALA A 283 -4.12 -19.68 24.96
C ALA A 283 -3.48 -18.68 25.92
N THR A 284 -4.29 -17.91 26.66
CA THR A 284 -3.82 -16.98 27.70
C THR A 284 -3.74 -17.60 29.11
N CYS A 285 -4.17 -18.85 29.29
CA CYS A 285 -4.30 -19.49 30.61
C CYS A 285 -5.14 -18.64 31.59
N GLN A 286 -6.11 -17.87 31.09
CA GLN A 286 -6.97 -17.02 31.91
C GLN A 286 -8.05 -17.83 32.62
N GLY A 287 -8.06 -17.84 33.96
CA GLY A 287 -9.06 -18.55 34.76
C GLY A 287 -8.52 -19.33 35.96
N GLY A 288 -7.21 -19.34 36.19
CA GLY A 288 -6.62 -19.74 37.49
C GLY A 288 -6.54 -21.24 37.79
N THR A 289 -6.89 -22.12 36.85
CA THR A 289 -6.64 -23.57 37.00
C THR A 289 -5.27 -23.90 36.42
N THR A 290 -4.26 -23.95 37.29
CA THR A 290 -2.95 -24.53 36.98
C THR A 290 -2.94 -26.03 37.34
N PRO A 291 -2.46 -26.91 36.46
CA PRO A 291 -1.92 -26.63 35.13
C PRO A 291 -3.01 -26.30 34.10
N CYS A 292 -2.73 -25.34 33.22
CA CYS A 292 -3.59 -25.08 32.06
C CYS A 292 -3.53 -26.26 31.09
N GLY A 293 -4.66 -26.57 30.44
CA GLY A 293 -4.75 -27.71 29.50
C GLY A 293 -3.81 -27.60 28.30
N ILE A 294 -3.32 -26.40 27.99
CA ILE A 294 -2.34 -26.15 26.93
C ILE A 294 -1.25 -25.22 27.44
N PHE A 295 0.00 -25.55 27.14
CA PHE A 295 1.16 -24.67 27.25
C PHE A 295 1.74 -24.40 25.86
N ILE A 296 1.94 -23.12 25.52
CA ILE A 296 2.36 -22.67 24.19
C ILE A 296 3.77 -22.10 24.28
N GLU A 297 4.69 -22.65 23.47
CA GLU A 297 6.01 -22.08 23.26
C GLU A 297 6.13 -21.52 21.84
N TYR A 298 6.56 -20.27 21.75
CA TYR A 298 6.77 -19.54 20.51
C TYR A 298 8.25 -19.56 20.13
N ARG A 299 8.54 -19.83 18.86
CA ARG A 299 9.90 -19.72 18.34
C ARG A 299 10.27 -18.25 18.08
N GLN A 300 11.26 -17.76 18.80
CA GLN A 300 11.79 -16.40 18.69
C GLN A 300 12.72 -16.23 17.48
N THR A 301 13.04 -14.99 17.11
CA THR A 301 13.90 -14.65 15.97
C THR A 301 15.34 -15.16 16.11
N ASN A 302 15.84 -15.28 17.34
CA ASN A 302 17.13 -15.88 17.69
C ASN A 302 17.11 -17.42 17.69
N GLY A 303 15.97 -18.05 17.37
CA GLY A 303 15.79 -19.51 17.32
C GLY A 303 15.43 -20.17 18.66
N THR A 304 15.37 -19.43 19.78
CA THR A 304 14.96 -19.98 21.08
C THR A 304 13.44 -20.12 21.20
N TRP A 305 12.97 -20.99 22.09
CA TRP A 305 11.55 -21.17 22.40
C TRP A 305 11.21 -20.47 23.71
N THR A 306 10.11 -19.70 23.76
CA THR A 306 9.65 -19.01 24.98
C THR A 306 8.13 -19.03 25.07
N ASP A 307 7.59 -18.89 26.26
CA ASP A 307 6.14 -18.84 26.54
C ASP A 307 5.45 -17.53 26.10
N ARG A 308 6.24 -16.51 25.76
CA ARG A 308 5.74 -15.21 25.31
C ARG A 308 5.66 -15.08 23.79
N ALA A 309 4.48 -14.71 23.28
CA ALA A 309 4.28 -14.38 21.87
C ALA A 309 5.15 -13.15 21.46
N PRO A 310 5.79 -13.16 20.27
CA PRO A 310 6.61 -12.04 19.82
C PRO A 310 5.85 -10.73 19.59
N SER A 311 4.54 -10.79 19.31
CA SER A 311 3.64 -9.65 19.16
C SER A 311 2.18 -10.08 19.28
N ASP A 312 1.25 -9.13 19.45
CA ASP A 312 -0.19 -9.41 19.52
C ASP A 312 -0.72 -10.10 18.24
N ALA A 313 -0.19 -9.73 17.07
CA ALA A 313 -0.51 -10.40 15.81
C ALA A 313 -0.09 -11.88 15.81
N ASN A 314 1.04 -12.24 16.45
CA ASN A 314 1.41 -13.64 16.63
C ASN A 314 0.46 -14.36 17.57
N PHE A 315 0.02 -13.67 18.63
CA PHE A 315 -0.92 -14.23 19.59
C PHE A 315 -2.27 -14.55 18.93
N ASN A 316 -2.84 -13.61 18.18
CA ASN A 316 -4.11 -13.84 17.49
C ASN A 316 -4.02 -14.95 16.44
N ALA A 317 -2.93 -14.98 15.66
CA ALA A 317 -2.72 -16.00 14.65
C ALA A 317 -2.52 -17.41 15.25
N ILE A 318 -1.90 -17.53 16.43
CA ILE A 318 -1.78 -18.82 17.10
C ILE A 318 -3.13 -19.30 17.66
N VAL A 319 -3.96 -18.39 18.16
CA VAL A 319 -5.30 -18.72 18.69
C VAL A 319 -6.16 -19.32 17.58
N GLU A 320 -6.15 -18.71 16.39
CA GLU A 320 -6.90 -19.23 15.25
C GLU A 320 -6.36 -20.59 14.79
N ALA A 321 -5.03 -20.74 14.66
CA ALA A 321 -4.41 -22.01 14.30
C ALA A 321 -4.68 -23.13 15.33
N LEU A 322 -4.75 -22.77 16.61
CA LEU A 322 -5.05 -23.69 17.71
C LEU A 322 -6.53 -24.11 17.69
N LYS A 323 -7.44 -23.17 17.43
CA LYS A 323 -8.86 -23.46 17.18
C LYS A 323 -9.00 -24.44 16.02
N ASP A 324 -8.42 -24.15 14.86
CA ASP A 324 -8.51 -25.02 13.69
C ASP A 324 -7.95 -26.42 13.96
N SER A 325 -6.86 -26.52 14.72
CA SER A 325 -6.21 -27.79 15.04
C SER A 325 -6.98 -28.63 16.08
N LEU A 326 -7.62 -28.00 17.06
CA LEU A 326 -8.19 -28.69 18.23
C LEU A 326 -9.71 -28.69 18.28
N GLN A 327 -10.39 -27.88 17.47
CA GLN A 327 -11.85 -27.77 17.50
C GLN A 327 -12.51 -29.12 17.21
N GLU A 328 -12.02 -29.90 16.25
CA GLU A 328 -12.61 -31.21 15.93
C GLU A 328 -12.28 -32.29 16.97
N GLU A 329 -11.22 -32.11 17.74
CA GLU A 329 -10.84 -32.99 18.84
C GLU A 329 -11.71 -32.76 20.08
N LEU A 330 -12.07 -31.50 20.34
CA LEU A 330 -12.82 -31.07 21.54
C LEU A 330 -14.32 -30.96 21.31
N PHE A 331 -14.77 -30.60 20.11
CA PHE A 331 -16.16 -30.26 19.84
C PHE A 331 -16.71 -31.00 18.62
N THR A 332 -18.00 -31.31 18.70
CA THR A 332 -18.79 -31.81 17.57
C THR A 332 -19.65 -30.67 17.05
N LYS A 333 -19.47 -30.32 15.77
CA LYS A 333 -20.32 -29.33 15.08
C LYS A 333 -21.64 -29.98 14.69
N ILE A 334 -22.74 -29.50 15.27
CA ILE A 334 -24.10 -29.86 14.93
C ILE A 334 -24.64 -28.80 13.96
N GLN A 335 -24.89 -29.21 12.72
CA GLN A 335 -25.59 -28.37 11.75
C GLN A 335 -27.10 -28.61 11.89
N ALA A 336 -27.88 -27.53 11.99
CA ALA A 336 -29.32 -27.65 11.94
C ALA A 336 -29.74 -28.20 10.57
N VAL A 337 -30.39 -29.36 10.56
CA VAL A 337 -31.07 -29.86 9.36
C VAL A 337 -32.28 -28.94 9.13
N ASN A 338 -32.40 -28.36 7.94
CA ASN A 338 -33.49 -27.46 7.56
C ASN A 338 -34.87 -28.03 7.92
N GLY A 339 -35.36 -27.71 9.11
CA GLY A 339 -36.73 -27.91 9.55
C GLY A 339 -37.53 -26.61 9.42
N PRO A 340 -38.87 -26.67 9.36
CA PRO A 340 -39.73 -25.54 8.98
C PRO A 340 -39.79 -24.38 9.99
N VAL A 341 -38.90 -24.29 10.98
CA VAL A 341 -39.08 -23.43 12.17
C VAL A 341 -37.90 -22.47 12.43
N SER A 342 -36.78 -22.53 11.69
CA SER A 342 -35.71 -21.52 11.85
C SER A 342 -34.94 -21.25 10.55
N THR A 343 -34.76 -19.97 10.22
CA THR A 343 -34.05 -19.49 9.01
C THR A 343 -32.65 -18.94 9.30
N GLN A 344 -32.13 -19.09 10.52
CA GLN A 344 -30.75 -18.69 10.84
C GLN A 344 -29.84 -19.92 10.90
N PRO A 345 -28.86 -20.07 9.98
CA PRO A 345 -27.86 -21.12 10.06
C PRO A 345 -26.82 -20.74 11.11
N ALA A 346 -27.12 -20.97 12.39
CA ALA A 346 -26.12 -20.94 13.44
C ALA A 346 -25.62 -22.37 13.66
N ALA A 347 -24.36 -22.63 13.36
CA ALA A 347 -23.73 -23.89 13.76
C ALA A 347 -23.63 -23.92 15.29
N ILE A 348 -24.07 -25.02 15.89
CA ILE A 348 -23.98 -25.26 17.34
C ILE A 348 -22.87 -26.28 17.57
N PHE A 349 -22.06 -26.07 18.60
CA PHE A 349 -20.95 -26.94 18.99
C PHE A 349 -21.24 -27.56 20.35
N THR A 350 -21.14 -28.89 20.44
CA THR A 350 -21.26 -29.62 21.71
C THR A 350 -19.94 -30.29 22.04
N LEU A 351 -19.60 -30.43 23.32
CA LEU A 351 -18.38 -31.11 23.73
C LEU A 351 -18.35 -32.55 23.21
N ARG A 352 -17.25 -32.95 22.58
CA ARG A 352 -17.03 -34.30 22.09
C ARG A 352 -16.51 -35.18 23.23
N ALA A 353 -17.03 -36.40 23.34
CA ALA A 353 -16.45 -37.39 24.23
C ALA A 353 -15.24 -38.05 23.55
N ASN A 354 -14.02 -37.68 23.95
CA ASN A 354 -12.78 -38.26 23.43
C ASN A 354 -12.05 -39.07 24.52
N TYR A 355 -12.63 -40.21 24.90
CA TYR A 355 -12.15 -41.02 26.03
C TYR A 355 -10.70 -41.51 25.87
N GLU A 356 -10.24 -41.72 24.63
CA GLU A 356 -8.86 -42.14 24.37
C GLU A 356 -7.86 -41.08 24.87
N LYS A 357 -8.08 -39.81 24.50
CA LYS A 357 -7.24 -38.69 24.93
C LYS A 357 -7.43 -38.33 26.40
N ILE A 358 -8.64 -38.49 26.94
CA ILE A 358 -8.94 -38.22 28.36
C ILE A 358 -8.24 -39.22 29.29
N VAL A 359 -8.15 -40.50 28.90
CA VAL A 359 -7.55 -41.56 29.74
C VAL A 359 -6.02 -41.57 29.65
N THR A 360 -5.43 -40.98 28.59
CA THR A 360 -3.98 -40.82 28.50
C THR A 360 -3.46 -39.77 29.48
N THR A 361 -2.66 -40.20 30.45
CA THR A 361 -2.02 -39.33 31.46
C THR A 361 -0.76 -38.63 30.96
N ARG A 362 -0.38 -38.85 29.69
CA ARG A 362 0.83 -38.26 29.09
C ARG A 362 0.47 -36.97 28.37
N ASN A 363 1.30 -35.95 28.55
CA ASN A 363 1.19 -34.74 27.75
C ASN A 363 1.49 -35.06 26.29
N GLU A 364 0.67 -34.53 25.39
CA GLU A 364 0.91 -34.59 23.95
C GLU A 364 1.68 -33.34 23.53
N VAL A 365 2.75 -33.52 22.75
CA VAL A 365 3.49 -32.42 22.17
C VAL A 365 3.17 -32.36 20.69
N MET A 366 2.57 -31.25 20.26
CA MET A 366 2.29 -30.98 18.85
C MET A 366 2.96 -29.69 18.41
N SER A 367 3.31 -29.60 17.13
CA SER A 367 3.79 -28.35 16.53
C SER A 367 2.73 -27.83 15.58
N ILE A 368 2.32 -26.58 15.77
CA ILE A 368 1.40 -25.91 14.86
C ILE A 368 2.11 -24.81 14.10
N ALA A 369 1.84 -24.76 12.80
CA ALA A 369 2.30 -23.71 11.92
C ALA A 369 1.22 -22.63 11.85
N TYR A 370 1.61 -21.36 11.98
CA TYR A 370 0.70 -20.23 11.88
C TYR A 370 1.32 -19.10 11.07
N ASN A 371 0.51 -18.39 10.30
CA ASN A 371 0.94 -17.22 9.54
C ASN A 371 0.35 -15.97 10.19
N GLN A 372 1.13 -14.91 10.39
CA GLN A 372 0.61 -13.63 10.91
C GLN A 372 -0.28 -12.90 9.88
N GLY A 373 -0.45 -13.49 8.70
CA GLY A 373 -1.18 -12.91 7.59
C GLY A 373 -0.36 -11.87 6.83
N PRO A 374 -0.99 -11.17 5.88
CA PRO A 374 -0.34 -10.10 5.14
C PRO A 374 0.04 -8.95 6.09
N ALA A 375 1.33 -8.64 6.19
CA ALA A 375 1.82 -7.43 6.81
C ALA A 375 1.86 -6.31 5.74
N PRO A 376 1.20 -5.17 5.96
CA PRO A 376 1.30 -4.05 5.04
C PRO A 376 2.73 -3.53 5.00
N PHE A 377 3.32 -3.46 3.81
CA PHE A 377 4.58 -2.78 3.56
C PHE A 377 4.29 -1.46 2.82
N ASN A 378 4.70 -0.34 3.43
CA ASN A 378 4.57 0.98 2.82
C ASN A 378 5.85 1.33 2.07
N ALA A 379 5.69 1.72 0.80
CA ALA A 379 6.78 2.25 -0.01
C ALA A 379 6.33 3.50 -0.74
N ASN A 380 7.25 4.44 -0.95
CA ASN A 380 6.92 5.73 -1.57
C ASN A 380 7.69 5.88 -2.88
N THR A 381 7.03 6.44 -3.90
CA THR A 381 7.65 6.92 -5.12
C THR A 381 7.45 8.42 -5.25
N THR A 382 8.55 9.17 -5.39
CA THR A 382 8.50 10.58 -5.78
C THR A 382 8.53 10.67 -7.31
N LEU A 383 7.59 11.42 -7.88
CA LEU A 383 7.38 11.58 -9.31
C LEU A 383 7.59 13.04 -9.69
N ASN A 384 8.48 13.27 -10.63
CA ASN A 384 8.95 14.61 -10.99
C ASN A 384 8.75 14.91 -12.47
N ILE A 385 8.90 16.18 -12.84
CA ILE A 385 8.90 16.63 -14.23
C ILE A 385 10.23 17.30 -14.51
N ASP A 386 11.02 16.72 -15.42
CA ASP A 386 12.24 17.34 -15.92
C ASP A 386 12.50 16.89 -17.36
N CYS A 387 13.65 17.29 -17.90
CA CYS A 387 14.10 16.89 -19.23
C CYS A 387 13.14 17.24 -20.36
N VAL A 388 12.38 18.33 -20.19
CA VAL A 388 11.46 18.85 -21.19
C VAL A 388 11.72 20.33 -21.44
N THR A 389 11.66 20.72 -22.72
CA THR A 389 11.75 22.12 -23.15
C THR A 389 10.64 22.46 -24.13
N GLY A 390 10.43 23.75 -24.40
CA GLY A 390 9.42 24.24 -25.35
C GLY A 390 8.10 24.59 -24.68
N GLY A 391 6.96 24.23 -25.30
CA GLY A 391 5.65 24.71 -24.83
C GLY A 391 5.39 26.19 -25.17
N PHE A 392 4.27 26.73 -24.66
CA PHE A 392 3.91 28.16 -24.84
C PHE A 392 3.97 28.67 -26.29
N GLY A 393 3.39 27.92 -27.22
CA GLY A 393 3.41 28.23 -28.66
C GLY A 393 4.38 27.36 -29.47
N TYR A 394 5.25 26.62 -28.80
CA TYR A 394 6.09 25.57 -29.39
C TYR A 394 5.68 24.19 -28.88
N PRO A 395 5.96 23.10 -29.62
CA PRO A 395 5.81 21.75 -29.10
C PRO A 395 6.70 21.54 -27.86
N VAL A 396 6.20 20.77 -26.89
CA VAL A 396 7.04 20.27 -25.80
C VAL A 396 7.90 19.14 -26.34
N VAL A 397 9.21 19.21 -26.12
CA VAL A 397 10.18 18.23 -26.59
C VAL A 397 11.00 17.70 -25.42
N TYR A 398 11.47 16.46 -25.54
CA TYR A 398 12.41 15.90 -24.58
C TYR A 398 13.81 16.45 -24.84
N ASP A 399 14.52 16.89 -23.80
CA ASP A 399 15.85 17.49 -23.95
C ASP A 399 16.93 16.43 -24.21
N MET A 400 17.09 16.08 -25.48
CA MET A 400 18.13 15.15 -25.94
C MET A 400 19.54 15.78 -25.97
N ASN A 401 19.69 17.10 -25.75
CA ASN A 401 21.01 17.73 -25.69
C ASN A 401 21.67 17.49 -24.33
N ASN A 402 20.88 17.36 -23.27
CA ASN A 402 21.36 17.05 -21.93
C ASN A 402 21.72 15.55 -21.76
N PRO A 403 22.98 15.20 -21.43
CA PRO A 403 23.40 13.81 -21.23
C PRO A 403 22.64 13.09 -20.12
N ALA A 404 22.24 13.79 -19.04
CA ALA A 404 21.48 13.18 -17.96
C ALA A 404 20.08 12.77 -18.41
N CYS A 405 19.46 13.55 -19.30
CA CYS A 405 18.15 13.25 -19.88
C CYS A 405 18.22 12.08 -20.86
N ARG A 406 19.24 12.05 -21.74
CA ARG A 406 19.47 10.88 -22.61
C ARG A 406 19.64 9.59 -21.81
N ALA A 407 20.42 9.64 -20.73
CA ALA A 407 20.63 8.48 -19.88
C ALA A 407 19.31 7.93 -19.31
N ARG A 408 18.38 8.80 -18.87
CA ARG A 408 17.09 8.36 -18.32
C ARG A 408 16.22 7.61 -19.32
N VAL A 409 16.27 7.98 -20.60
CA VAL A 409 15.57 7.23 -21.65
C VAL A 409 16.38 6.04 -22.20
N GLY A 410 17.57 5.79 -21.63
CA GLY A 410 18.43 4.66 -21.96
C GLY A 410 19.26 4.86 -23.24
N GLN A 411 19.71 6.09 -23.51
CA GLN A 411 20.55 6.46 -24.67
C GLN A 411 21.88 7.11 -24.28
#